data_AF-A0A2U9ITS4-F1
#
_entry.id   AF-A0A2U9ITS4-F1
#
_cell.length_a   1.000
_cell.length_b   1.000
_cell.length_c   1.000
_cell.angle_alpha   90.00
_cell.angle_beta   90.00
_cell.angle_gamma   90.00
#
_symmetry.space_group_name_H-M   'P 1'
#
loop_
_entity.id
_entity.type
_entity.pdbx_description
1 polymer ?
#
loop_
_entity_poly.entity_id
_entity_poly.type
_entity_poly.pdbx_seq_one_letter_code
_entity_poly.pdbx_strand_id
1 'polypeptide(L)'
;MVYSDEWFGALGTYGWNPVNNVQEAINTTNLKIGYLPASNNLDAIGIWVGLGPDGIGTGPGASGSTAVGSHFVQAGYNILIISSDQIIIKWFLESAGSTSPYYYTDYIPTGTPVLLKVSLSNLENGTVEAQYLIKYSNGTLYSFKEYGAWSFSGNNGNSYTAYSMIEAPTVPSEQAELPYLTGGLIEQFSFNYISSGNEYLGPGTPASGTTFFAGIYTLDISAGYNVATASLYQASGSTGNWQYVYQFTYPQISVTTEAL
;
A
#
# COMPACT_ATOMS: atom_id res chain seq x y z
N MET A 1 4.38 4.71 2.28
CA MET A 1 4.53 4.82 3.74
C MET A 1 4.66 3.45 4.37
N VAL A 2 5.47 3.32 5.43
CA VAL A 2 5.66 2.06 6.18
C VAL A 2 5.61 2.33 7.67
N TYR A 3 5.06 1.38 8.43
CA TYR A 3 4.84 1.48 9.88
C TYR A 3 5.32 0.25 10.61
N SER A 4 5.91 0.44 11.79
CA SER A 4 6.11 -0.59 12.81
C SER A 4 5.89 -0.04 14.21
N ASP A 5 5.61 -0.92 15.17
CA ASP A 5 5.47 -0.58 16.58
C ASP A 5 6.50 -1.35 17.42
N GLU A 6 7.47 -0.61 17.96
CA GLU A 6 8.53 -1.13 18.85
C GLU A 6 8.05 -1.10 20.31
N TRP A 7 8.43 -2.07 21.13
CA TRP A 7 8.17 -2.02 22.57
C TRP A 7 9.43 -2.25 23.42
N PHE A 8 9.47 -1.58 24.57
CA PHE A 8 10.53 -1.70 25.56
C PHE A 8 9.98 -2.23 26.88
N GLY A 9 10.44 -3.41 27.27
CA GLY A 9 10.07 -4.03 28.54
C GLY A 9 11.07 -3.74 29.66
N ALA A 10 10.70 -4.15 30.87
CA ALA A 10 11.62 -4.12 32.01
C ALA A 10 12.86 -5.00 31.73
N LEU A 11 13.98 -4.64 32.36
CA LEU A 11 15.26 -5.36 32.26
C LEU A 11 15.89 -5.38 30.85
N GLY A 12 15.57 -4.40 30.00
CA GLY A 12 16.16 -4.28 28.67
C GLY A 12 15.63 -5.28 27.65
N THR A 13 14.45 -5.86 27.89
CA THR A 13 13.73 -6.65 26.89
C THR A 13 13.18 -5.75 25.80
N TYR A 14 13.28 -6.20 24.55
CA TYR A 14 12.96 -5.42 23.36
C TYR A 14 12.27 -6.31 22.33
N GLY A 15 11.29 -5.76 21.61
CA GLY A 15 10.66 -6.46 20.49
C GLY A 15 9.73 -5.58 19.67
N TRP A 16 8.98 -6.24 18.79
CA TRP A 16 8.03 -5.64 17.87
C TRP A 16 6.64 -6.16 18.16
N ASN A 17 5.64 -5.29 18.12
CA ASN A 17 4.25 -5.70 18.23
C ASN A 17 3.77 -6.23 16.86
N PRO A 18 3.11 -7.40 16.83
CA PRO A 18 2.53 -7.93 15.60
C PRO A 18 1.52 -6.96 15.01
N VAL A 19 1.59 -6.76 13.69
CA VAL A 19 0.61 -6.03 12.89
C VAL A 19 -0.20 -7.06 12.12
N ASN A 20 -1.48 -7.22 12.46
CA ASN A 20 -2.28 -8.32 11.94
C ASN A 20 -3.16 -7.93 10.77
N ASN A 21 -3.42 -6.63 10.59
CA ASN A 21 -4.30 -6.12 9.55
C ASN A 21 -3.86 -4.73 9.12
N VAL A 22 -3.98 -4.44 7.83
CA VAL A 22 -3.82 -3.11 7.23
C VAL A 22 -4.93 -2.89 6.21
N GLN A 23 -5.44 -1.67 6.11
CA GLN A 23 -6.44 -1.32 5.11
C GLN A 23 -6.23 0.09 4.57
N GLU A 24 -6.70 0.28 3.35
CA GLU A 24 -6.74 1.56 2.67
C GLU A 24 -8.03 1.71 1.87
N ALA A 25 -8.58 2.92 1.84
CA ALA A 25 -9.69 3.29 0.97
C ALA A 25 -9.30 4.48 0.08
N ILE A 26 -9.59 4.36 -1.20
CA ILE A 26 -9.26 5.31 -2.26
C ILE A 26 -10.57 5.83 -2.84
N ASN A 27 -10.87 7.10 -2.61
CA ASN A 27 -11.99 7.77 -3.26
C ASN A 27 -11.58 8.22 -4.66
N THR A 28 -12.24 7.67 -5.66
CA THR A 28 -11.97 7.89 -7.08
C THR A 28 -12.96 8.86 -7.72
N THR A 29 -13.91 9.43 -6.96
CA THR A 29 -15.01 10.27 -7.49
C THR A 29 -14.50 11.46 -8.34
N ASN A 30 -13.41 12.08 -7.90
CA ASN A 30 -12.79 13.22 -8.58
C ASN A 30 -11.44 12.86 -9.22
N LEU A 31 -11.07 11.58 -9.24
CA LEU A 31 -9.82 11.13 -9.83
C LEU A 31 -9.92 11.26 -11.35
N LYS A 32 -9.05 12.08 -11.93
CA LYS A 32 -8.86 12.19 -13.37
C LYS A 32 -7.49 11.62 -13.71
N ILE A 33 -7.48 10.77 -14.72
CA ILE A 33 -6.30 10.07 -15.19
C ILE A 33 -6.08 10.48 -16.65
N GLY A 34 -4.90 10.99 -16.95
CA GLY A 34 -4.48 11.34 -18.31
C GLY A 34 -3.44 10.35 -18.82
N TYR A 35 -3.58 9.99 -20.09
CA TYR A 35 -2.61 9.18 -20.82
C TYR A 35 -1.41 10.04 -21.26
N LEU A 36 -0.20 9.53 -21.06
CA LEU A 36 1.09 10.08 -21.46
C LEU A 36 1.61 9.27 -22.67
N PRO A 37 1.22 9.63 -23.90
CA PRO A 37 1.60 8.90 -25.12
C PRO A 37 3.10 8.96 -25.48
N ALA A 38 3.93 9.61 -24.66
CA ALA A 38 5.28 10.02 -25.03
C ALA A 38 6.35 8.94 -24.81
N SER A 39 6.04 7.87 -24.06
CA SER A 39 6.96 6.74 -23.83
C SER A 39 6.46 5.48 -24.51
N ASN A 40 7.36 4.59 -24.95
CA ASN A 40 7.01 3.26 -25.48
C ASN A 40 6.52 2.31 -24.36
N ASN A 41 5.97 2.87 -23.29
CA ASN A 41 5.68 2.24 -22.01
C ASN A 41 4.17 2.27 -21.77
N LEU A 42 3.69 1.36 -20.92
CA LEU A 42 2.32 1.36 -20.45
C LEU A 42 2.16 2.42 -19.35
N ASP A 43 1.07 3.16 -19.35
CA ASP A 43 0.74 4.01 -18.21
C ASP A 43 0.02 3.15 -17.16
N ALA A 44 0.57 3.09 -15.95
CA ALA A 44 -0.07 2.35 -14.87
C ALA A 44 0.27 2.90 -13.48
N ILE A 45 -0.69 2.76 -12.57
CA ILE A 45 -0.51 3.05 -11.16
C ILE A 45 -0.97 1.86 -10.34
N GLY A 46 -0.09 1.38 -9.46
CA GLY A 46 -0.39 0.44 -8.40
C GLY A 46 -0.66 1.21 -7.12
N ILE A 47 -1.77 0.88 -6.45
CA ILE A 47 -2.12 1.41 -5.14
C ILE A 47 -2.43 0.22 -4.24
N TRP A 48 -1.67 0.07 -3.16
CA TRP A 48 -1.72 -1.15 -2.37
C TRP A 48 -1.35 -0.97 -0.91
N VAL A 49 -1.81 -1.92 -0.12
CA VAL A 49 -1.38 -2.11 1.27
C VAL A 49 -0.58 -3.40 1.40
N GLY A 50 0.30 -3.45 2.39
CA GLY A 50 1.15 -4.62 2.59
C GLY A 50 1.39 -4.95 4.05
N LEU A 51 1.74 -6.21 4.29
CA LEU A 51 2.23 -6.72 5.55
C LEU A 51 3.61 -7.33 5.35
N GLY A 52 4.56 -6.93 6.17
CA GLY A 52 5.93 -7.43 6.12
C GLY A 52 6.32 -8.16 7.40
N PRO A 53 7.24 -9.13 7.31
CA PRO A 53 7.70 -9.90 8.45
C PRO A 53 8.87 -9.20 9.15
N ASP A 54 9.38 -8.09 8.60
CA ASP A 54 10.48 -7.31 9.15
C ASP A 54 9.94 -6.13 9.96
N GLY A 55 10.59 -5.77 11.07
CA GLY A 55 10.29 -4.56 11.85
C GLY A 55 11.19 -3.39 11.43
N ILE A 56 10.63 -2.18 11.27
CA ILE A 56 11.40 -0.98 10.92
C ILE A 56 11.57 -0.03 12.10
N GLY A 57 12.80 0.41 12.35
CA GLY A 57 13.09 1.35 13.43
C GLY A 57 14.54 1.28 13.87
N THR A 58 14.80 1.52 15.15
CA THR A 58 16.16 1.80 15.67
C THR A 58 16.68 0.77 16.67
N GLY A 59 15.83 -0.13 17.16
CA GLY A 59 16.25 -1.15 18.12
C GLY A 59 16.79 -2.45 17.49
N PRO A 60 17.26 -3.38 18.33
CA PRO A 60 17.84 -4.65 17.88
C PRO A 60 16.88 -5.48 17.01
N GLY A 61 17.35 -5.92 15.83
CA GLY A 61 16.51 -6.68 14.89
C GLY A 61 15.63 -5.82 13.98
N ALA A 62 15.80 -4.49 13.99
CA ALA A 62 15.30 -3.65 12.90
C ALA A 62 15.99 -4.04 11.58
N SER A 63 15.23 -4.15 10.49
CA SER A 63 15.75 -4.44 9.14
C SER A 63 16.49 -3.24 8.49
N GLY A 64 16.79 -2.20 9.27
CA GLY A 64 17.33 -0.93 8.80
C GLY A 64 16.22 0.12 8.66
N SER A 65 16.51 1.34 9.10
CA SER A 65 15.50 2.37 9.38
C SER A 65 14.93 3.12 8.17
N THR A 66 15.18 2.69 6.92
CA THR A 66 14.95 3.56 5.75
C THR A 66 14.65 2.88 4.41
N ALA A 67 14.12 1.64 4.37
CA ALA A 67 13.69 1.06 3.09
C ALA A 67 12.40 0.25 3.23
N VAL A 68 11.62 0.22 2.15
CA VAL A 68 10.58 -0.81 1.96
C VAL A 68 11.31 -2.15 2.01
N GLY A 69 10.91 -3.04 2.94
CA GLY A 69 11.54 -4.35 3.07
C GLY A 69 11.43 -5.12 1.74
N SER A 70 12.37 -6.02 1.47
CA SER A 70 12.30 -6.90 0.29
C SER A 70 11.31 -8.05 0.46
N HIS A 71 10.75 -8.21 1.67
CA HIS A 71 9.86 -9.29 2.07
C HIS A 71 8.52 -8.72 2.49
N PHE A 72 7.47 -8.99 1.73
CA PHE A 72 6.11 -8.61 2.11
C PHE A 72 5.06 -9.41 1.35
N VAL A 73 3.87 -9.44 1.90
CA VAL A 73 2.64 -9.70 1.14
C VAL A 73 1.98 -8.35 0.87
N GLN A 74 1.49 -8.15 -0.35
CA GLN A 74 0.76 -6.95 -0.74
C GLN A 74 -0.56 -7.28 -1.41
N ALA A 75 -1.54 -6.40 -1.24
CA ALA A 75 -2.82 -6.47 -1.91
C ALA A 75 -3.29 -5.07 -2.32
N GLY A 76 -3.86 -4.95 -3.50
CA GLY A 76 -4.31 -3.66 -3.99
C GLY A 76 -4.92 -3.67 -5.37
N TYR A 77 -4.84 -2.52 -6.02
CA TYR A 77 -5.40 -2.28 -7.34
C TYR A 77 -4.32 -1.75 -8.29
N ASN A 78 -4.28 -2.32 -9.49
CA ASN A 78 -3.53 -1.78 -10.61
C ASN A 78 -4.52 -1.11 -11.57
N ILE A 79 -4.32 0.19 -11.79
CA ILE A 79 -5.05 0.97 -12.80
C ILE A 79 -4.14 1.11 -14.01
N LEU A 80 -4.53 0.49 -15.12
CA LEU A 80 -3.80 0.43 -16.38
C LEU A 80 -4.48 1.37 -17.38
N ILE A 81 -3.73 2.26 -18.00
CA ILE A 81 -4.20 3.26 -18.95
C ILE A 81 -3.62 2.89 -20.31
N ILE A 82 -4.44 2.26 -21.15
CA ILE A 82 -4.02 1.83 -22.50
C ILE A 82 -4.16 2.99 -23.49
N SER A 83 -5.17 3.83 -23.29
CA SER A 83 -5.40 5.08 -24.02
C SER A 83 -6.28 6.00 -23.18
N SER A 84 -6.47 7.25 -23.61
CA SER A 84 -7.32 8.22 -22.93
C SER A 84 -8.75 7.74 -22.67
N ASP A 85 -9.27 6.81 -23.47
CA ASP A 85 -10.64 6.27 -23.36
C ASP A 85 -10.67 4.83 -22.81
N GLN A 86 -9.50 4.23 -22.54
CA GLN A 86 -9.40 2.84 -22.12
C GLN A 86 -8.60 2.71 -20.83
N ILE A 87 -9.34 2.72 -19.72
CA ILE A 87 -8.82 2.47 -18.37
C ILE A 87 -9.29 1.10 -17.91
N ILE A 88 -8.36 0.28 -17.44
CA ILE A 88 -8.61 -1.05 -16.91
C ILE A 88 -8.17 -1.06 -15.46
N ILE A 89 -9.00 -1.63 -14.58
CA ILE A 89 -8.63 -1.80 -13.18
C ILE A 89 -8.59 -3.30 -12.87
N LYS A 90 -7.48 -3.74 -12.30
CA LYS A 90 -7.28 -5.09 -11.79
C LYS A 90 -7.06 -5.05 -10.30
N TRP A 91 -7.55 -6.05 -9.60
CA TRP A 91 -7.09 -6.32 -8.24
C TRP A 91 -5.88 -7.24 -8.29
N PHE A 92 -5.07 -7.25 -7.24
CA PHE A 92 -4.00 -8.21 -7.10
C PHE A 92 -3.69 -8.54 -5.63
N LEU A 93 -3.23 -9.77 -5.39
CA LEU A 93 -2.63 -10.25 -4.15
C LEU A 93 -1.31 -10.94 -4.49
N GLU A 94 -0.21 -10.48 -3.90
CA GLU A 94 1.15 -10.93 -4.22
C GLU A 94 2.00 -11.15 -2.97
N SER A 95 2.95 -12.09 -3.06
CA SER A 95 4.06 -12.19 -2.12
C SER A 95 5.39 -11.91 -2.80
N ALA A 96 6.13 -10.94 -2.27
CA ALA A 96 7.49 -10.58 -2.67
C ALA A 96 8.53 -11.07 -1.64
N GLY A 97 9.70 -11.45 -2.14
CA GLY A 97 10.84 -11.90 -1.33
C GLY A 97 10.66 -13.25 -0.62
N SER A 98 9.50 -13.89 -0.73
CA SER A 98 9.30 -15.20 -0.10
C SER A 98 9.97 -16.34 -0.87
N THR A 99 10.16 -17.48 -0.21
CA THR A 99 10.68 -18.70 -0.86
C THR A 99 9.69 -19.32 -1.85
N SER A 100 8.42 -18.90 -1.79
CA SER A 100 7.32 -19.40 -2.61
C SER A 100 6.43 -18.22 -3.04
N PRO A 101 6.94 -17.34 -3.94
CA PRO A 101 6.18 -16.18 -4.37
C PRO A 101 4.93 -16.60 -5.15
N TYR A 102 3.87 -15.81 -5.03
CA TYR A 102 2.63 -15.96 -5.78
C TYR A 102 2.17 -14.60 -6.25
N TYR A 103 1.39 -14.60 -7.33
CA TYR A 103 0.75 -13.42 -7.89
C TYR A 103 -0.63 -13.82 -8.39
N TYR A 104 -1.66 -13.37 -7.69
CA TYR A 104 -3.05 -13.50 -8.09
C TYR A 104 -3.53 -12.16 -8.60
N THR A 105 -4.21 -12.13 -9.74
CA THR A 105 -4.79 -10.91 -10.29
C THR A 105 -5.97 -11.24 -11.19
N ASP A 106 -6.98 -10.39 -11.18
CA ASP A 106 -8.06 -10.42 -12.16
C ASP A 106 -8.67 -9.02 -12.33
N TYR A 107 -9.53 -8.86 -13.32
CA TYR A 107 -10.28 -7.64 -13.56
C TYR A 107 -11.35 -7.42 -12.48
N ILE A 108 -11.55 -6.17 -12.08
CA ILE A 108 -12.77 -5.82 -11.33
C ILE A 108 -13.98 -5.82 -12.28
N PRO A 109 -15.21 -6.02 -11.78
CA PRO A 109 -16.41 -5.87 -12.59
C PRO A 109 -16.50 -4.51 -13.29
N THR A 110 -17.17 -4.47 -14.44
CA THR A 110 -17.29 -3.25 -15.23
C THR A 110 -18.16 -2.20 -14.55
N GLY A 111 -17.75 -0.94 -14.64
CA GLY A 111 -18.45 0.21 -14.08
C GLY A 111 -17.49 1.35 -13.74
N THR A 112 -18.02 2.49 -13.32
CA THR A 112 -17.20 3.61 -12.82
C THR A 112 -17.07 3.51 -11.31
N PRO A 113 -15.93 3.04 -10.77
CA PRO A 113 -15.73 3.03 -9.33
C PRO A 113 -15.65 4.46 -8.80
N VAL A 114 -16.26 4.68 -7.64
CA VAL A 114 -16.16 5.91 -6.83
C VAL A 114 -15.41 5.67 -5.52
N LEU A 115 -15.26 4.40 -5.12
CA LEU A 115 -14.45 3.98 -3.98
C LEU A 115 -13.82 2.61 -4.29
N LEU A 116 -12.53 2.50 -4.05
CA LEU A 116 -11.79 1.24 -4.01
C LEU A 116 -11.26 1.06 -2.59
N LYS A 117 -11.55 -0.06 -1.95
CA LYS A 117 -11.07 -0.36 -0.61
C LYS A 117 -10.43 -1.74 -0.58
N VAL A 118 -9.24 -1.82 -0.02
CA VAL A 118 -8.51 -3.06 0.19
C VAL A 118 -8.15 -3.19 1.67
N SER A 119 -8.26 -4.41 2.20
CA SER A 119 -7.67 -4.77 3.49
C SER A 119 -6.90 -6.07 3.35
N LEU A 120 -5.78 -6.17 4.05
CA LEU A 120 -4.92 -7.35 4.06
C LEU A 120 -4.70 -7.76 5.51
N SER A 121 -5.05 -9.00 5.82
CA SER A 121 -4.91 -9.58 7.16
C SER A 121 -4.01 -10.81 7.15
N ASN A 122 -3.15 -10.93 8.16
CA ASN A 122 -2.44 -12.16 8.48
C ASN A 122 -3.29 -12.95 9.48
N LEU A 123 -3.71 -14.16 9.11
CA LEU A 123 -4.62 -14.99 9.90
C LEU A 123 -3.89 -15.85 10.96
N GLU A 124 -2.57 -15.68 11.11
CA GLU A 124 -1.71 -16.38 12.10
C GLU A 124 -1.70 -17.91 11.96
N ASN A 125 -2.24 -18.46 10.87
CA ASN A 125 -2.30 -19.89 10.56
C ASN A 125 -1.51 -20.26 9.30
N GLY A 126 -0.63 -19.35 8.84
CA GLY A 126 0.10 -19.50 7.58
C GLY A 126 -0.66 -18.99 6.34
N THR A 127 -1.81 -18.36 6.53
CA THR A 127 -2.62 -17.77 5.46
C THR A 127 -2.76 -16.26 5.64
N VAL A 128 -2.78 -15.56 4.51
CA VAL A 128 -3.21 -14.16 4.42
C VAL A 128 -4.55 -14.08 3.71
N GLU A 129 -5.37 -13.12 4.11
CA GLU A 129 -6.64 -12.80 3.46
C GLU A 129 -6.59 -11.36 2.95
N ALA A 130 -6.81 -11.18 1.65
CA ALA A 130 -7.09 -9.88 1.07
C ALA A 130 -8.60 -9.75 0.85
N GLN A 131 -9.22 -8.71 1.40
CA GLN A 131 -10.60 -8.36 1.11
C GLN A 131 -10.66 -7.09 0.29
N TYR A 132 -11.43 -7.15 -0.79
CA TYR A 132 -11.64 -6.04 -1.72
C TYR A 132 -13.07 -5.57 -1.63
N LEU A 133 -13.28 -4.27 -1.75
CA LEU A 133 -14.58 -3.65 -1.86
C LEU A 133 -14.52 -2.53 -2.90
N ILE A 134 -15.41 -2.60 -3.87
CA ILE A 134 -15.58 -1.59 -4.91
C ILE A 134 -17.00 -1.02 -4.80
N LYS A 135 -17.11 0.30 -4.68
CA LYS A 135 -18.38 1.03 -4.82
C LYS A 135 -18.41 1.71 -6.16
N TYR A 136 -19.47 1.50 -6.93
CA TYR A 136 -19.67 2.11 -8.24
C TYR A 136 -20.58 3.34 -8.14
N SER A 137 -20.48 4.24 -9.13
CA SER A 137 -21.25 5.49 -9.22
C SER A 137 -22.77 5.27 -9.25
N ASN A 138 -23.22 4.11 -9.75
CA ASN A 138 -24.63 3.69 -9.75
C ASN A 138 -25.11 3.18 -8.38
N GLY A 139 -24.25 3.18 -7.35
CA GLY A 139 -24.55 2.71 -6.00
C GLY A 139 -24.30 1.21 -5.77
N THR A 140 -23.95 0.44 -6.81
CA THR A 140 -23.62 -0.98 -6.65
C THR A 140 -22.36 -1.15 -5.80
N LEU A 141 -22.40 -2.13 -4.89
CA LEU A 141 -21.26 -2.57 -4.11
C LEU A 141 -20.85 -3.97 -4.58
N TYR A 142 -19.55 -4.16 -4.81
CA TYR A 142 -18.96 -5.47 -5.09
C TYR A 142 -17.85 -5.74 -4.09
N SER A 143 -17.87 -6.91 -3.46
CA SER A 143 -16.84 -7.31 -2.50
C SER A 143 -16.56 -8.79 -2.61
N PHE A 144 -15.29 -9.15 -2.47
CA PHE A 144 -14.80 -10.52 -2.51
C PHE A 144 -13.52 -10.63 -1.69
N LYS A 145 -13.07 -11.86 -1.48
CA LYS A 145 -11.86 -12.20 -0.76
C LYS A 145 -10.96 -13.07 -1.61
N GLU A 146 -9.66 -12.90 -1.46
CA GLU A 146 -8.64 -13.77 -2.03
C GLU A 146 -7.68 -14.21 -0.92
N TYR A 147 -7.17 -15.43 -1.02
CA TYR A 147 -6.30 -16.01 -0.01
C TYR A 147 -4.93 -16.33 -0.58
N GLY A 148 -3.89 -16.05 0.21
CA GLY A 148 -2.50 -16.35 -0.13
C GLY A 148 -1.80 -17.05 1.02
N ALA A 149 -0.58 -17.51 0.77
CA ALA A 149 0.26 -18.07 1.83
C ALA A 149 1.02 -16.94 2.57
N TRP A 150 1.20 -17.10 3.88
CA TRP A 150 2.23 -16.39 4.64
C TRP A 150 3.51 -17.23 4.65
N SER A 151 4.43 -16.95 3.74
CA SER A 151 5.60 -17.81 3.46
C SER A 151 6.90 -17.33 4.10
N PHE A 152 6.83 -16.57 5.20
CA PHE A 152 8.00 -16.06 5.91
C PHE A 152 8.27 -16.89 7.17
N SER A 153 9.16 -17.88 7.05
CA SER A 153 9.41 -18.93 8.06
C SER A 153 10.18 -18.47 9.31
N GLY A 154 10.72 -17.25 9.33
CA GLY A 154 11.58 -16.74 10.42
C GLY A 154 10.87 -16.05 11.59
N ASN A 155 9.58 -15.72 11.47
CA ASN A 155 8.94 -14.70 12.33
C ASN A 155 7.76 -15.21 13.17
N ASN A 156 7.74 -16.49 13.54
CA ASN A 156 6.63 -17.13 14.26
C ASN A 156 5.26 -16.96 13.57
N GLY A 157 5.25 -16.71 12.26
CA GLY A 157 4.03 -16.43 11.51
C GLY A 157 3.50 -14.99 11.63
N ASN A 158 4.20 -14.10 12.35
CA ASN A 158 3.75 -12.72 12.55
C ASN A 158 4.28 -11.77 11.47
N SER A 159 3.47 -10.76 11.18
CA SER A 159 3.87 -9.53 10.50
C SER A 159 4.20 -8.45 11.53
N TYR A 160 5.21 -7.61 11.25
CA TYR A 160 5.61 -6.50 12.13
C TYR A 160 5.61 -5.14 11.42
N THR A 161 5.29 -5.13 10.12
CA THR A 161 5.20 -3.91 9.32
C THR A 161 3.88 -3.80 8.58
N ALA A 162 3.32 -2.59 8.53
CA ALA A 162 2.24 -2.20 7.61
C ALA A 162 2.77 -1.28 6.52
N TYR A 163 2.32 -1.47 5.28
CA TYR A 163 2.66 -0.65 4.13
C TYR A 163 1.40 0.00 3.55
N SER A 164 1.51 1.22 3.06
CA SER A 164 0.62 1.83 2.07
C SER A 164 1.49 2.45 1.01
N MET A 165 1.25 2.13 -0.26
CA MET A 165 2.18 2.45 -1.33
C MET A 165 1.43 2.84 -2.60
N ILE A 166 2.03 3.80 -3.30
CA ILE A 166 1.71 4.16 -4.67
C ILE A 166 2.98 3.97 -5.49
N GLU A 167 2.86 3.26 -6.61
CA GLU A 167 3.99 3.00 -7.51
C GLU A 167 3.57 2.87 -8.97
N ALA A 168 4.54 2.94 -9.87
CA ALA A 168 4.37 2.37 -11.21
C ALA A 168 4.59 0.85 -11.10
N PRO A 169 3.57 0.01 -11.37
CA PRO A 169 3.67 -1.42 -11.13
C PRO A 169 4.62 -2.07 -12.13
N THR A 170 5.26 -3.17 -11.74
CA THR A 170 6.05 -3.97 -12.70
C THR A 170 5.11 -4.79 -13.58
N VAL A 171 5.21 -4.64 -14.91
CA VAL A 171 4.39 -5.39 -15.88
C VAL A 171 5.29 -6.37 -16.64
N PRO A 172 4.89 -7.63 -16.85
CA PRO A 172 5.67 -8.54 -17.69
C PRO A 172 5.81 -7.97 -19.10
N SER A 173 7.03 -7.96 -19.65
CA SER A 173 7.38 -7.53 -21.02
C SER A 173 7.18 -6.06 -21.41
N GLU A 174 6.58 -5.25 -20.54
CA GLU A 174 6.38 -3.81 -20.75
C GLU A 174 6.78 -3.04 -19.50
N GLN A 175 7.24 -1.80 -19.67
CA GLN A 175 7.58 -0.94 -18.53
C GLN A 175 6.38 -0.06 -18.22
N ALA A 176 6.14 0.22 -16.93
CA ALA A 176 5.08 1.12 -16.52
C ALA A 176 5.61 2.51 -16.15
N GLU A 177 4.89 3.55 -16.57
CA GLU A 177 5.08 4.92 -16.14
C GLU A 177 3.87 5.38 -15.31
N LEU A 178 4.10 6.23 -14.31
CA LEU A 178 2.98 6.83 -13.57
C LEU A 178 2.19 7.74 -14.52
N PRO A 179 0.87 7.54 -14.69
CA PRO A 179 0.05 8.38 -15.56
C PRO A 179 -0.05 9.81 -15.02
N TYR A 180 -0.60 10.73 -15.83
CA TYR A 180 -1.03 12.03 -15.32
C TYR A 180 -2.22 11.85 -14.36
N LEU A 181 -2.09 12.30 -13.12
CA LEU A 181 -3.13 12.14 -12.09
C LEU A 181 -3.53 13.49 -11.51
N THR A 182 -4.82 13.76 -11.37
CA THR A 182 -5.32 14.89 -10.58
C THR A 182 -6.61 14.52 -9.85
N GLY A 183 -6.73 14.97 -8.60
CA GLY A 183 -7.87 14.66 -7.74
C GLY A 183 -7.85 13.21 -7.23
N GLY A 184 -8.94 12.81 -6.58
CA GLY A 184 -8.95 11.59 -5.76
C GLY A 184 -8.38 11.85 -4.37
N LEU A 185 -8.64 10.91 -3.45
CA LEU A 185 -8.18 11.00 -2.06
C LEU A 185 -8.00 9.60 -1.48
N ILE A 186 -6.87 9.33 -0.84
CA ILE A 186 -6.72 8.22 0.09
C ILE A 186 -7.40 8.65 1.40
N GLU A 187 -8.59 8.10 1.62
CA GLU A 187 -9.54 8.55 2.65
C GLU A 187 -9.40 7.83 3.98
N GLN A 188 -8.82 6.62 3.98
CA GLN A 188 -8.81 5.79 5.17
C GLN A 188 -7.66 4.78 5.17
N PHE A 189 -6.47 5.23 5.55
CA PHE A 189 -5.40 4.32 5.95
C PHE A 189 -5.47 4.01 7.44
N SER A 190 -5.42 2.72 7.77
CA SER A 190 -5.36 2.24 9.16
C SER A 190 -4.75 0.84 9.24
N PHE A 191 -4.21 0.49 10.39
CA PHE A 191 -3.70 -0.85 10.68
C PHE A 191 -4.03 -1.27 12.11
N ASN A 192 -4.08 -2.58 12.36
CA ASN A 192 -4.28 -3.13 13.70
C ASN A 192 -3.01 -3.80 14.16
N TYR A 193 -2.65 -3.59 15.43
CA TYR A 193 -1.50 -4.24 16.05
C TYR A 193 -1.84 -4.79 17.44
N ILE A 194 -1.12 -5.82 17.87
CA ILE A 194 -1.33 -6.47 19.16
C ILE A 194 -0.24 -6.04 20.14
N SER A 195 -0.65 -5.44 21.26
CA SER A 195 0.26 -5.09 22.36
C SER A 195 -0.27 -5.64 23.68
N SER A 196 0.57 -6.36 24.43
CA SER A 196 0.20 -6.99 25.70
C SER A 196 -1.11 -7.83 25.64
N GLY A 197 -1.37 -8.47 24.50
CA GLY A 197 -2.56 -9.29 24.27
C GLY A 197 -3.84 -8.53 23.91
N ASN A 198 -3.80 -7.20 23.78
CA ASN A 198 -4.92 -6.39 23.33
C ASN A 198 -4.68 -5.86 21.90
N GLU A 199 -5.75 -5.73 21.13
CA GLU A 199 -5.73 -5.11 19.80
C GLU A 199 -5.84 -3.59 19.91
N TYR A 200 -5.03 -2.88 19.13
CA TYR A 200 -4.99 -1.43 19.04
C TYR A 200 -5.08 -0.99 17.58
N LEU A 201 -5.65 0.21 17.36
CA LEU A 201 -5.74 0.84 16.04
C LEU A 201 -4.61 1.84 15.84
N GLY A 202 -3.85 1.62 14.79
CA GLY A 202 -2.90 2.56 14.22
C GLY A 202 -3.43 3.18 12.93
N PRO A 203 -2.89 4.33 12.51
CA PRO A 203 -2.00 5.20 13.29
C PRO A 203 -2.75 5.94 14.41
N GLY A 204 -2.13 6.15 15.57
CA GLY A 204 -2.85 6.64 16.75
C GLY A 204 -1.97 6.91 17.97
N THR A 205 -2.57 6.92 19.17
CA THR A 205 -1.79 6.87 20.40
C THR A 205 -1.23 5.45 20.55
N PRO A 206 0.11 5.28 20.59
CA PRO A 206 0.70 3.97 20.80
C PRO A 206 0.30 3.40 22.16
N ALA A 207 0.27 2.08 22.27
CA ALA A 207 0.11 1.43 23.56
C ALA A 207 1.22 1.88 24.53
N SER A 208 0.95 1.84 25.83
CA SER A 208 1.92 2.27 26.83
C SER A 208 3.21 1.45 26.72
N GLY A 209 4.35 2.12 26.60
CA GLY A 209 5.66 1.47 26.46
C GLY A 209 6.03 1.08 25.03
N THR A 210 5.24 1.52 24.04
CA THR A 210 5.52 1.28 22.61
C THR A 210 5.77 2.59 21.85
N THR A 211 6.33 2.51 20.66
CA THR A 211 6.61 3.67 19.79
C THR A 211 6.38 3.30 18.33
N PHE A 212 5.63 4.16 17.63
CA PHE A 212 5.46 4.04 16.19
C PHE A 212 6.65 4.63 15.44
N PHE A 213 7.18 3.85 14.51
CA PHE A 213 8.06 4.35 13.47
C PHE A 213 7.28 4.46 12.16
N ALA A 214 7.33 5.63 11.51
CA ALA A 214 6.68 5.86 10.22
C ALA A 214 7.70 6.43 9.23
N GLY A 215 7.85 5.76 8.08
CA GLY A 215 8.68 6.22 6.97
C GLY A 215 7.82 6.64 5.78
N ILE A 216 8.07 7.83 5.24
CA ILE A 216 7.53 8.26 3.94
C ILE A 216 8.65 8.06 2.92
N TYR A 217 8.38 7.23 1.92
CA TYR A 217 9.28 7.01 0.81
C TYR A 217 8.70 7.71 -0.39
N THR A 218 9.48 8.66 -0.90
CA THR A 218 9.18 9.40 -2.10
C THR A 218 9.92 8.75 -3.26
N LEU A 219 9.30 8.73 -4.44
CA LEU A 219 9.94 8.23 -5.66
C LEU A 219 10.89 9.33 -6.16
N ASP A 220 11.97 9.57 -5.41
CA ASP A 220 12.91 10.70 -5.60
C ASP A 220 13.91 10.49 -6.72
N ILE A 221 13.99 9.26 -7.19
CA ILE A 221 14.88 8.87 -8.27
C ILE A 221 13.97 8.47 -9.41
N SER A 222 14.13 9.15 -10.55
CA SER A 222 13.70 8.60 -11.83
C SER A 222 14.32 7.20 -11.93
N ALA A 223 13.53 6.18 -11.66
CA ALA A 223 13.85 4.85 -12.16
C ALA A 223 13.93 5.01 -13.69
N GLY A 224 14.91 4.40 -14.35
CA GLY A 224 15.39 4.81 -15.69
C GLY A 224 14.35 5.01 -16.82
N TYR A 225 13.08 4.70 -16.58
CA TYR A 225 11.95 4.79 -17.50
C TYR A 225 10.70 5.49 -16.92
N ASN A 226 10.65 5.77 -15.61
CA ASN A 226 9.60 6.59 -14.98
C ASN A 226 10.18 7.97 -14.71
N VAL A 227 9.72 8.98 -15.47
CA VAL A 227 10.17 10.36 -15.28
C VAL A 227 9.33 11.11 -14.26
N ALA A 228 8.16 10.59 -13.90
CA ALA A 228 7.33 11.17 -12.87
C ALA A 228 7.84 10.83 -11.47
N THR A 229 7.86 11.82 -10.58
CA THR A 229 8.17 11.63 -9.17
C THR A 229 6.91 11.85 -8.34
N ALA A 230 6.70 11.05 -7.29
CA ALA A 230 5.59 11.20 -6.36
C ALA A 230 6.13 11.47 -4.95
N SER A 231 5.54 12.47 -4.28
CA SER A 231 5.88 12.82 -2.90
C SER A 231 4.63 13.11 -2.08
N LEU A 232 4.68 12.92 -0.76
CA LEU A 232 3.56 13.27 0.11
C LEU A 232 3.35 14.79 0.09
N TYR A 233 2.17 15.24 -0.31
CA TYR A 233 1.84 16.68 -0.35
C TYR A 233 1.23 17.14 0.96
N GLN A 234 0.17 16.45 1.38
CA GLN A 234 -0.56 16.76 2.60
C GLN A 234 -1.02 15.46 3.23
N ALA A 235 -0.94 15.40 4.56
CA ALA A 235 -1.55 14.35 5.36
C ALA A 235 -2.34 14.98 6.51
N SER A 236 -3.46 14.37 6.86
CA SER A 236 -4.27 14.72 8.03
C SER A 236 -4.92 13.45 8.58
N GLY A 237 -5.35 13.45 9.83
CA GLY A 237 -6.01 12.27 10.36
C GLY A 237 -6.33 12.34 11.83
N SER A 238 -7.03 11.31 12.28
CA SER A 238 -7.32 11.01 13.67
C SER A 238 -6.80 9.61 14.02
N THR A 239 -6.86 9.25 15.30
CA THR A 239 -6.57 7.87 15.74
C THR A 239 -7.36 6.86 14.91
N GLY A 240 -6.65 5.91 14.28
CA GLY A 240 -7.20 4.85 13.44
C GLY A 240 -7.67 5.30 12.05
N ASN A 241 -7.37 6.53 11.62
CA ASN A 241 -7.76 7.02 10.30
C ASN A 241 -6.86 8.15 9.80
N TRP A 242 -5.98 7.86 8.85
CA TRP A 242 -5.22 8.87 8.12
C TRP A 242 -5.70 9.04 6.69
N GLN A 243 -5.62 10.29 6.26
CA GLN A 243 -5.92 10.78 4.92
C GLN A 243 -4.70 11.49 4.39
N TYR A 244 -4.38 11.27 3.13
CA TYR A 244 -3.26 11.94 2.49
C TYR A 244 -3.49 12.09 1.01
N VAL A 245 -2.80 13.07 0.44
CA VAL A 245 -2.73 13.36 -0.99
C VAL A 245 -1.26 13.38 -1.39
N TYR A 246 -0.94 12.77 -2.53
CA TYR A 246 0.39 12.88 -3.14
C TYR A 246 0.47 14.02 -4.15
N GLN A 247 1.65 14.63 -4.24
CA GLN A 247 2.03 15.51 -5.32
C GLN A 247 2.83 14.71 -6.35
N PHE A 248 2.38 14.74 -7.59
CA PHE A 248 3.05 14.14 -8.75
C PHE A 248 3.70 15.23 -9.58
N THR A 249 4.98 15.08 -9.88
CA THR A 249 5.72 16.01 -10.76
C THR A 249 6.17 15.27 -12.01
N TYR A 250 5.89 15.85 -13.17
CA TYR A 250 6.20 15.33 -14.50
C TYR A 250 7.20 16.28 -15.18
N PRO A 251 8.52 16.09 -14.98
CA PRO A 251 9.54 17.05 -15.39
C PRO A 251 9.57 17.29 -16.90
N GLN A 252 9.31 16.26 -17.72
CA GLN A 252 9.36 16.36 -19.18
C GLN A 252 8.34 17.35 -19.76
N ILE A 253 7.20 17.51 -19.11
CA ILE A 253 6.12 18.42 -19.52
C ILE A 253 5.98 19.63 -18.58
N SER A 254 6.83 19.74 -17.56
CA SER A 254 6.81 20.82 -16.56
C SER A 254 5.44 20.97 -15.88
N VAL A 255 4.80 19.86 -15.54
CA VAL A 255 3.51 19.84 -14.85
C VAL A 255 3.66 19.21 -13.48
N THR A 256 2.99 19.80 -12.48
CA THR A 256 2.83 19.25 -11.14
C THR A 256 1.34 19.17 -10.82
N THR A 257 0.90 18.07 -10.24
CA THR A 257 -0.48 17.84 -9.84
C THR A 257 -0.58 17.24 -8.45
N GLU A 258 -1.80 17.30 -7.90
CA GLU A 258 -2.16 16.74 -6.60
C GLU A 258 -3.26 15.71 -6.84
N ALA A 259 -3.05 14.49 -6.37
CA ALA A 259 -3.95 13.37 -6.56
C ALA A 259 -3.74 12.31 -5.49
N LEU A 260 -4.75 11.46 -5.29
CA LEU A 260 -4.72 10.26 -4.45
C LEU A 260 -4.22 10.56 -3.04
#